data_AF-A0A2S9F7S5-F1
#
_entry.id   AF-A0A2S9F7S5-F1
#
_cell.length_a   1.000
_cell.length_b   1.000
_cell.length_c   1.000
_cell.angle_alpha   90.00
_cell.angle_beta   90.00
_cell.angle_gamma   90.00
#
_symmetry.space_group_name_H-M   'P 1'
#
loop_
_entity.id
_entity.type
_entity.pdbx_description
1 polymer ?
#
loop_
_entity_poly.entity_id
_entity_poly.type
_entity_poly.pdbx_seq_one_letter_code
_entity_poly.pdbx_strand_id
1 'polypeptide(L)'
;MAAKMFGFSGTDGQSRYLWRLFGVRDVLVGLGTVTASGPRRRTWARVGLACDVADGAAGVLGRTEVNRVSAAAMVGVPAAAVAFGAWAVTRES
;
A
#
# COMPACT_ATOMS: atom_id res chain seq x y z
N MET A 1 -11.64 2.63 12.24
CA MET A 1 -12.62 3.42 11.45
C MET A 1 -12.38 3.31 9.94
N ALA A 2 -11.15 3.43 9.44
CA ALA A 2 -10.82 3.28 8.01
C ALA A 2 -11.33 1.96 7.37
N ALA A 3 -11.14 0.81 8.02
CA ALA A 3 -11.57 -0.49 7.48
C ALA A 3 -13.08 -0.58 7.16
N LYS A 4 -13.96 0.04 7.98
CA LYS A 4 -15.39 0.09 7.69
C LYS A 4 -15.71 0.97 6.48
N MET A 5 -14.95 2.06 6.27
CA MET A 5 -15.13 2.96 5.13
C MET A 5 -14.72 2.32 3.80
N PHE A 6 -13.85 1.31 3.82
CA PHE A 6 -13.48 0.50 2.65
C PHE A 6 -14.33 -0.78 2.48
N GLY A 7 -15.48 -0.88 3.16
CA GLY A 7 -16.42 -1.99 2.98
C GLY A 7 -16.07 -3.28 3.71
N PHE A 8 -15.11 -3.27 4.64
CA PHE A 8 -14.79 -4.45 5.46
C PHE A 8 -15.71 -4.53 6.68
N SER A 9 -16.90 -5.12 6.51
CA SER A 9 -17.80 -5.49 7.61
C SER A 9 -17.43 -6.88 8.13
N GLY A 10 -16.70 -6.92 9.26
CA GLY A 10 -16.24 -8.16 9.88
C GLY A 10 -14.80 -8.48 9.50
N THR A 11 -13.85 -7.85 10.16
CA THR A 11 -12.46 -8.32 10.12
C THR A 11 -12.28 -9.30 11.27
N ASP A 12 -12.11 -10.58 10.95
CA ASP A 12 -11.64 -11.58 11.90
C ASP A 12 -10.27 -11.19 12.51
N GLY A 13 -9.75 -11.98 13.44
CA GLY A 13 -8.45 -11.71 14.05
C GLY A 13 -7.30 -11.59 13.03
N GLN A 14 -7.36 -12.41 11.97
CA GLN A 14 -6.34 -12.50 10.93
C GLN A 14 -6.25 -11.21 10.10
N SER A 15 -7.37 -10.70 9.62
CA SER A 15 -7.39 -9.46 8.84
C SER A 15 -6.91 -8.26 9.65
N ARG A 16 -7.29 -8.14 10.94
CA ARG A 16 -6.72 -7.09 11.83
C ARG A 16 -5.22 -7.21 12.04
N TYR A 17 -4.70 -8.43 12.14
CA TYR A 17 -3.26 -8.67 12.24
C TYR A 17 -2.53 -8.25 10.95
N LEU A 18 -3.04 -8.65 9.78
CA LEU A 18 -2.47 -8.26 8.48
C LEU A 18 -2.47 -6.74 8.28
N TRP A 19 -3.55 -6.05 8.65
CA TRP A 19 -3.60 -4.58 8.61
C TRP A 19 -2.52 -3.91 9.45
N ARG A 20 -2.18 -4.48 10.60
CA ARG A 20 -1.08 -3.97 11.45
C ARG A 20 0.27 -4.20 10.79
N LEU A 21 0.48 -5.36 10.15
CA LEU A 21 1.73 -5.62 9.43
C LEU A 21 1.92 -4.66 8.25
N PHE A 22 0.90 -4.47 7.41
CA PHE A 22 0.95 -3.50 6.32
C PHE A 22 1.15 -2.08 6.83
N GLY A 23 0.42 -1.68 7.87
CA GLY A 23 0.58 -0.35 8.46
C GLY A 23 1.98 -0.11 9.05
N VAL A 24 2.57 -1.09 9.73
CA VAL A 24 3.94 -0.96 10.27
C VAL A 24 4.96 -0.84 9.14
N ARG A 25 4.84 -1.63 8.07
CA ARG A 25 5.69 -1.50 6.88
C ARG A 25 5.61 -0.09 6.29
N ASP A 26 4.40 0.43 6.08
CA ASP A 26 4.22 1.75 5.47
C ASP A 26 4.80 2.86 6.34
N VAL A 27 4.64 2.76 7.67
CA VAL A 27 5.28 3.69 8.61
C VAL A 27 6.80 3.63 8.51
N LEU A 28 7.40 2.44 8.48
CA LEU A 28 8.86 2.30 8.40
C LEU A 28 9.42 2.82 7.06
N VAL A 29 8.75 2.51 5.94
CA VAL A 29 9.13 3.03 4.62
C VAL A 29 8.98 4.55 4.56
N GLY A 30 7.88 5.08 5.11
CA GLY A 30 7.64 6.52 5.21
C GLY A 30 8.71 7.22 6.05
N LEU A 31 9.01 6.69 7.23
CA LEU A 31 10.09 7.17 8.10
C LEU A 31 11.44 7.14 7.39
N GLY A 32 11.78 6.03 6.74
CA GLY A 32 13.00 5.90 5.94
C GLY A 32 13.07 6.95 4.84
N THR A 33 11.94 7.27 4.19
CA THR A 33 11.84 8.29 3.16
C THR A 33 12.06 9.70 3.73
N VAL A 34 11.34 10.09 4.80
CA VAL A 34 11.40 11.47 5.33
C VAL A 34 12.67 11.77 6.12
N THR A 35 13.30 10.75 6.73
CA THR A 35 14.55 10.92 7.50
C THR A 35 15.81 10.78 6.66
N ALA A 36 15.71 10.21 5.45
CA ALA A 36 16.85 10.08 4.55
C ALA A 36 17.05 11.32 3.67
N SER A 37 18.23 11.43 3.07
CA SER A 37 18.60 12.51 2.15
C SER A 37 19.26 11.94 0.90
N GLY A 38 19.19 12.70 -0.19
CA GLY A 38 19.89 12.36 -1.44
C GLY A 38 19.51 10.97 -1.99
N PRO A 39 20.50 10.15 -2.41
CA PRO A 39 20.25 8.83 -2.98
C PRO A 39 19.49 7.87 -2.04
N ARG A 40 19.67 8.00 -0.72
CA ARG A 40 19.02 7.11 0.25
C ARG A 40 17.53 7.39 0.36
N ARG A 41 17.10 8.66 0.26
CA ARG A 41 15.68 9.00 0.19
C ARG A 41 15.00 8.38 -1.03
N ARG A 42 15.64 8.47 -2.20
CA ARG A 42 15.15 7.88 -3.44
C ARG A 42 15.03 6.36 -3.35
N THR A 43 15.97 5.73 -2.64
CA THR A 43 15.93 4.28 -2.39
C THR A 43 14.69 3.90 -1.59
N TRP A 44 14.41 4.61 -0.49
CA TRP A 44 13.20 4.38 0.31
C TRP A 44 11.91 4.66 -0.47
N ALA A 45 11.86 5.73 -1.28
CA ALA A 45 10.72 6.01 -2.14
C ALA A 45 10.47 4.89 -3.16
N ARG A 46 11.52 4.34 -3.77
CA ARG A 46 11.42 3.19 -4.69
C ARG A 46 11.00 1.90 -3.99
N VAL A 47 11.46 1.67 -2.76
CA VAL A 47 11.02 0.51 -1.96
C VAL A 47 9.53 0.62 -1.66
N GLY A 48 9.04 1.80 -1.26
CA GLY A 48 7.60 2.02 -1.08
C GLY A 48 6.79 1.76 -2.34
N LEU A 49 7.23 2.32 -3.47
CA LEU A 49 6.60 2.07 -4.77
C LEU A 49 6.57 0.58 -5.12
N ALA A 50 7.64 -0.17 -4.85
CA ALA A 50 7.68 -1.60 -5.07
C ALA A 50 6.68 -2.36 -4.18
N CYS A 51 6.51 -1.94 -2.92
CA CYS A 51 5.48 -2.49 -2.04
C CYS A 51 4.07 -2.23 -2.59
N ASP A 52 3.76 -1.01 -3.04
CA ASP A 52 2.45 -0.68 -3.61
C ASP A 52 2.14 -1.51 -4.86
N VAL A 53 3.14 -1.73 -5.73
CA VAL A 53 2.99 -2.62 -6.90
C VAL A 53 2.69 -4.05 -6.46
N ALA A 54 3.43 -4.57 -5.47
CA ALA A 54 3.25 -5.93 -4.98
C ALA A 54 1.87 -6.12 -4.32
N ASP A 55 1.40 -5.14 -3.54
CA ASP A 55 0.08 -5.15 -2.92
C ASP A 55 -1.03 -5.12 -3.98
N GLY A 56 -0.88 -4.30 -5.03
CA GLY A 56 -1.80 -4.28 -6.16
C GLY A 56 -1.84 -5.61 -6.91
N ALA A 57 -0.69 -6.24 -7.14
CA ALA A 57 -0.62 -7.57 -7.76
C ALA A 57 -1.31 -8.63 -6.90
N ALA A 58 -1.05 -8.65 -5.59
CA ALA A 58 -1.75 -9.52 -4.65
C ALA A 58 -3.26 -9.27 -4.65
N GLY A 59 -3.67 -8.00 -4.70
CA GLY A 59 -5.07 -7.58 -4.82
C GLY A 59 -5.73 -8.14 -6.08
N VAL A 60 -5.06 -8.08 -7.23
CA VAL A 60 -5.55 -8.64 -8.50
C VAL A 60 -5.68 -10.15 -8.44
N LEU A 61 -4.72 -10.85 -7.83
CA LEU A 61 -4.75 -12.31 -7.69
C LEU A 61 -5.88 -12.77 -6.75
N GLY A 62 -6.11 -12.06 -5.65
CA GLY A 62 -7.14 -12.41 -4.66
C GLY A 62 -8.53 -11.82 -4.91
N ARG A 63 -8.73 -11.03 -5.97
CA ARG A 63 -9.98 -10.24 -6.18
C ARG A 63 -11.25 -11.08 -6.28
N THR A 64 -11.14 -12.35 -6.66
CA THR A 64 -12.30 -13.27 -6.80
C THR A 64 -12.66 -13.97 -5.49
N GLU A 65 -11.84 -13.85 -4.46
CA GLU A 65 -12.03 -14.49 -3.14
C GLU A 65 -12.85 -13.62 -2.18
N VAL A 66 -13.15 -12.37 -2.57
CA VAL A 66 -13.82 -11.37 -1.72
C VAL A 66 -15.00 -10.71 -2.46
N ASN A 67 -15.82 -9.96 -1.73
CA ASN A 67 -16.89 -9.18 -2.35
C ASN A 67 -16.33 -8.08 -3.27
N ARG A 68 -17.16 -7.60 -4.21
CA ARG A 68 -16.76 -6.62 -5.24
C ARG A 68 -16.20 -5.31 -4.67
N VAL A 69 -16.69 -4.86 -3.51
CA VAL A 69 -16.23 -3.62 -2.88
C VAL A 69 -14.82 -3.82 -2.34
N SER A 70 -14.58 -4.91 -1.61
CA SER A 70 -13.24 -5.27 -1.13
C SER A 70 -12.26 -5.51 -2.27
N ALA A 71 -12.69 -6.20 -3.34
CA ALA A 71 -11.87 -6.40 -4.54
C ALA A 71 -11.48 -5.07 -5.20
N ALA A 72 -12.43 -4.15 -5.34
CA ALA A 72 -12.18 -2.82 -5.89
C ALA A 72 -11.21 -2.02 -5.01
N ALA A 73 -11.33 -2.11 -3.68
CA ALA A 73 -10.41 -1.46 -2.76
C ALA A 73 -8.99 -2.05 -2.83
N MET A 74 -8.87 -3.38 -2.86
CA MET A 74 -7.59 -4.11 -2.93
C MET A 74 -6.79 -3.80 -4.19
N VAL A 75 -7.45 -3.42 -5.29
CA VAL A 75 -6.77 -3.05 -6.55
C VAL A 75 -6.65 -1.54 -6.70
N GLY A 76 -7.72 -0.80 -6.40
CA GLY A 76 -7.81 0.63 -6.65
C GLY A 76 -6.90 1.46 -5.75
N VAL A 77 -6.78 1.10 -4.47
CA VAL A 77 -5.91 1.85 -3.54
C VAL A 77 -4.43 1.70 -3.93
N PRO A 78 -3.88 0.48 -4.13
CA PRO A 78 -2.50 0.34 -4.56
C PRO A 78 -2.25 0.95 -5.96
N ALA A 79 -3.20 0.84 -6.90
CA ALA A 79 -3.05 1.47 -8.22
C ALA A 79 -2.89 2.99 -8.12
N ALA A 80 -3.66 3.65 -7.25
CA ALA A 80 -3.51 5.08 -6.99
C ALA A 80 -2.16 5.40 -6.33
N ALA A 81 -1.76 4.60 -5.34
CA ALA A 81 -0.47 4.76 -4.67
C ALA A 81 0.72 4.62 -5.64
N VAL A 82 0.68 3.62 -6.52
CA VAL A 82 1.68 3.43 -7.59
C VAL A 82 1.73 4.65 -8.52
N ALA A 83 0.58 5.19 -8.94
CA ALA A 83 0.54 6.36 -9.81
C ALA A 83 1.21 7.57 -9.14
N PHE A 84 0.88 7.86 -7.88
CA PHE A 84 1.48 8.97 -7.14
C PHE A 84 2.96 8.73 -6.80
N GLY A 85 3.34 7.51 -6.43
CA GLY A 85 4.71 7.13 -6.12
C GLY A 85 5.63 7.22 -7.34
N ALA A 86 5.17 6.72 -8.49
CA ALA A 86 5.90 6.84 -9.76
C ALA A 86 6.06 8.31 -10.18
N TRP A 87 5.01 9.12 -10.02
CA TRP A 87 5.09 10.56 -10.26
C TRP A 87 6.09 11.25 -9.33
N ALA A 88 6.07 10.95 -8.03
CA ALA A 88 7.02 11.54 -7.09
C ALA A 88 8.47 11.16 -7.40
N VAL A 89 8.73 9.88 -7.71
CA VAL A 89 10.09 9.39 -8.04
C VAL A 89 10.63 10.02 -9.33
N THR A 90 9.77 10.26 -10.33
CA THR A 90 10.17 10.89 -11.61
C THR A 90 10.34 12.41 -11.51
N ARG A 91 9.83 13.07 -10.47
CA ARG A 91 10.10 14.50 -10.21
C ARG A 91 11.36 14.72 -9.39
N GLU A 92 11.78 13.71 -8.64
CA GLU A 92 13.05 13.77 -7.95
C GLU A 92 14.22 13.46 -8.89
N SER A 93 14.04 12.66 -9.97
CA SER A 93 15.09 12.30 -10.96
C SER A 93 15.75 13.49 -11.64
#